data_AF-A0A1V1NRW9-F1
#
_entry.id   AF-A0A1V1NRW9-F1
#
_cell.length_a   1.000
_cell.length_b   1.000
_cell.length_c   1.000
_cell.angle_alpha   90.00
_cell.angle_beta   90.00
_cell.angle_gamma   90.00
#
_symmetry.space_group_name_H-M   'P 1'
#
loop_
_entity.id
_entity.type
_entity.pdbx_description
1 polymer ?
#
loop_
_entity_poly.entity_id
_entity_poly.type
_entity_poly.pdbx_seq_one_letter_code
_entity_poly.pdbx_strand_id
1 'polypeptide(L)'
;MCLDMATSLVSWNKIKNFRRNDQKIPEHWAYNNNGEQVTDPHKAVSLSPAGEYKGFGLGMMVDILCSVLAEGLISKDILPMYTS
;
A
#
# COMPACT_ATOMS: atom_id res chain seq x y z
N MET A 1 22.58 -9.30 11.03
CA MET A 1 21.56 -9.51 9.98
C MET A 1 20.35 -8.67 10.36
N CYS A 2 19.90 -7.78 9.50
CA CYS A 2 18.74 -6.90 9.75
C CYS A 2 17.71 -7.11 8.64
N LEU A 3 16.43 -7.16 8.99
CA LEU A 3 15.30 -7.36 8.09
C LEU A 3 14.28 -6.24 8.31
N ASP A 4 13.89 -5.59 7.21
CA ASP A 4 12.85 -4.55 7.17
C ASP A 4 12.04 -4.74 5.87
N MET A 5 10.72 -4.72 5.97
CA MET A 5 9.82 -4.97 4.85
C MET A 5 8.49 -4.23 5.01
N ALA A 6 7.98 -3.69 3.90
CA ALA A 6 6.60 -3.26 3.82
C ALA A 6 5.66 -4.48 3.81
N THR A 7 4.45 -4.31 4.34
CA THR A 7 3.39 -5.34 4.31
C THR A 7 2.64 -5.38 2.98
N SER A 8 2.96 -4.46 2.06
CA SER A 8 2.49 -4.44 0.68
C SER A 8 3.42 -5.19 -0.27
N LEU A 9 2.86 -5.71 -1.37
CA LEU A 9 3.59 -6.42 -2.42
C LEU A 9 4.68 -5.55 -3.05
N VAL A 10 4.39 -4.25 -3.18
CA VAL A 10 5.28 -3.25 -3.77
C VAL A 10 5.16 -1.93 -3.00
N SER A 11 6.20 -1.10 -3.03
CA SER A 11 6.16 0.23 -2.41
C SER A 11 5.45 1.26 -3.29
N TRP A 12 4.78 2.21 -2.65
CA TRP A 12 4.09 3.30 -3.36
C TRP A 12 5.04 4.14 -4.22
N ASN A 13 6.27 4.35 -3.75
CA ASN A 13 7.29 5.06 -4.52
C ASN A 13 7.65 4.37 -5.83
N LYS A 14 7.62 3.03 -5.87
CA LYS A 14 7.85 2.30 -7.11
C LYS A 14 6.73 2.57 -8.10
N ILE A 15 5.46 2.57 -7.68
CA ILE A 15 4.33 2.96 -8.54
C ILE A 15 4.48 4.42 -9.03
N LYS A 16 4.85 5.35 -8.14
CA LYS A 16 5.12 6.74 -8.54
C LYS A 16 6.22 6.85 -9.60
N ASN A 17 7.24 6.00 -9.56
CA ASN A 17 8.30 5.98 -10.56
C ASN A 17 7.77 5.51 -11.93
N PHE A 18 6.97 4.45 -11.96
CA PHE A 18 6.29 4.01 -13.19
C PHE A 18 5.35 5.09 -13.74
N ARG A 19 4.63 5.79 -12.85
CA ARG A 19 3.78 6.95 -13.20
C ARG A 19 4.59 8.09 -13.83
N ARG A 20 5.78 8.40 -13.32
CA ARG A 20 6.66 9.45 -13.87
C ARG A 20 7.23 9.10 -15.24
N ASN A 21 7.40 7.81 -15.51
CA ASN A 21 7.98 7.30 -16.75
C ASN A 21 6.91 6.89 -17.78
N ASP A 22 5.62 7.12 -17.49
CA ASP A 22 4.48 6.65 -18.30
C ASP A 22 4.55 5.15 -18.64
N GLN A 23 5.08 4.35 -17.71
CA GLN A 23 5.23 2.91 -17.87
C GLN A 23 4.10 2.16 -17.17
N LYS A 24 3.57 1.13 -17.82
CA LYS A 24 2.58 0.24 -17.21
C LYS A 24 3.18 -0.54 -16.05
N ILE A 25 2.42 -0.68 -14.97
CA ILE A 25 2.76 -1.57 -13.86
C ILE A 25 2.25 -2.99 -14.16
N PRO A 26 2.91 -4.03 -13.63
CA PRO A 26 2.40 -5.39 -13.68
C PRO A 26 1.01 -5.52 -13.08
N GLU A 27 0.25 -6.51 -13.55
CA GLU A 27 -0.99 -6.92 -12.89
C GLU A 27 -0.71 -7.34 -11.44
N HIS A 28 -1.74 -7.26 -10.59
CA HIS A 28 -1.69 -7.56 -9.16
C HIS A 28 -0.88 -6.59 -8.27
N TRP A 29 -0.32 -5.49 -8.79
CA TRP A 29 0.41 -4.53 -7.94
C TRP A 29 -0.48 -3.55 -7.19
N ALA A 30 -1.59 -3.14 -7.83
CA ALA A 30 -2.47 -2.11 -7.30
C ALA A 30 -3.91 -2.29 -7.77
N TYR A 31 -4.83 -1.67 -7.05
CA TYR A 31 -6.24 -1.63 -7.37
C TYR A 31 -6.74 -0.19 -7.58
N ASN A 32 -7.82 -0.05 -8.34
CA ASN A 32 -8.58 1.18 -8.47
C ASN A 32 -9.61 1.36 -7.34
N ASN A 33 -10.41 2.43 -7.39
CA ASN A 33 -11.50 2.70 -6.44
C ASN A 33 -12.57 1.60 -6.38
N ASN A 34 -12.72 0.81 -7.44
CA ASN A 34 -13.69 -0.29 -7.50
C ASN A 34 -13.13 -1.61 -6.95
N GLY A 35 -11.86 -1.64 -6.54
CA GLY A 35 -11.17 -2.86 -6.12
C GLY A 35 -10.71 -3.75 -7.28
N GLU A 36 -10.72 -3.25 -8.51
CA GLU A 36 -10.25 -3.98 -9.69
C GLU A 36 -8.75 -3.74 -9.89
N GLN A 37 -8.03 -4.75 -10.34
CA GLN A 37 -6.60 -4.64 -10.61
C GLN A 37 -6.34 -3.70 -11.78
N VAL A 38 -5.29 -2.90 -11.66
CA VAL A 38 -4.90 -1.94 -12.71
C VAL A 38 -3.46 -2.09 -13.13
N THR A 39 -3.24 -1.92 -14.44
CA THR A 39 -1.89 -1.83 -15.05
C THR A 39 -1.48 -0.39 -15.35
N ASP A 40 -2.43 0.54 -15.30
CA ASP A 40 -2.18 1.97 -15.45
C ASP A 40 -1.81 2.57 -14.08
N PRO A 41 -0.57 3.06 -13.90
CA PRO A 41 -0.13 3.63 -12.62
C PRO A 41 -0.90 4.89 -12.23
N HIS A 42 -1.58 5.58 -13.15
CA HIS A 42 -2.42 6.76 -12.81
C HIS A 42 -3.74 6.37 -12.16
N LYS A 43 -4.24 5.16 -12.45
CA LYS A 43 -5.50 4.63 -11.89
C LYS A 43 -5.30 3.89 -10.58
N ALA A 44 -4.05 3.67 -10.16
CA ALA A 44 -3.71 3.02 -8.90
C ALA A 44 -4.09 3.92 -7.71
N VAL A 45 -4.95 3.40 -6.83
CA VAL A 45 -5.40 4.07 -5.59
C VAL A 45 -4.92 3.31 -4.36
N SER A 46 -4.96 1.98 -4.39
CA SER A 46 -4.50 1.12 -3.29
C SER A 46 -3.48 0.10 -3.78
N LEU A 47 -2.65 -0.38 -2.85
CA LEU A 47 -1.62 -1.38 -3.08
C LEU A 47 -2.13 -2.78 -2.72
N SER A 48 -1.64 -3.78 -3.43
CA SER A 48 -1.86 -5.17 -3.04
C SER A 48 -1.02 -5.54 -1.80
N PRO A 49 -1.58 -6.32 -0.86
CA PRO A 49 -0.84 -6.83 0.28
C PRO A 49 0.18 -7.91 -0.12
N ALA A 50 1.30 -8.00 0.60
CA ALA A 50 2.33 -9.01 0.36
C ALA A 50 1.83 -10.41 0.71
N GLY A 51 1.66 -11.29 -0.27
CA GLY A 51 1.10 -12.61 -0.02
C GLY A 51 -0.37 -12.58 0.39
N GLU A 52 -1.15 -11.69 -0.25
CA GLU A 52 -2.62 -11.65 -0.15
C GLU A 52 -3.08 -11.41 1.31
N TYR A 53 -3.98 -12.26 1.82
CA TYR A 53 -4.52 -12.19 3.18
C TYR A 53 -3.43 -12.21 4.28
N LYS A 54 -2.24 -12.77 4.00
CA LYS A 54 -1.15 -12.81 4.99
C LYS A 54 -0.54 -11.42 5.19
N GLY A 55 -0.24 -10.70 4.11
CA GLY A 55 0.28 -9.34 4.17
C GLY A 55 -0.73 -8.38 4.77
N PHE A 56 -2.01 -8.59 4.48
CA PHE A 56 -3.08 -7.83 5.11
C PHE A 56 -3.13 -8.06 6.63
N GLY A 57 -3.05 -9.32 7.07
CA GLY A 57 -3.00 -9.65 8.50
C GLY A 57 -1.77 -9.05 9.20
N LEU A 58 -0.60 -9.07 8.56
CA LEU A 58 0.60 -8.41 9.08
C LEU A 58 0.44 -6.88 9.16
N GLY A 59 -0.16 -6.26 8.15
CA GLY A 59 -0.47 -4.83 8.15
C GLY A 59 -1.42 -4.44 9.28
N MET A 60 -2.47 -5.24 9.50
CA MET A 60 -3.41 -5.06 10.61
C MET A 60 -2.72 -5.20 11.96
N MET A 61 -1.84 -6.19 12.14
CA MET A 61 -1.09 -6.36 13.38
C MET A 61 -0.22 -5.13 13.69
N VAL A 62 0.48 -4.59 12.69
CA VAL A 62 1.28 -3.37 12.84
C VAL A 62 0.41 -2.18 13.23
N ASP A 63 -0.74 -1.99 12.57
CA ASP A 63 -1.66 -0.89 12.89
C ASP A 63 -2.24 -1.01 14.31
N ILE A 64 -2.59 -2.21 14.78
CA ILE A 64 -3.06 -2.40 16.17
C ILE A 64 -1.96 -2.05 17.18
N LEU A 65 -0.73 -2.50 16.94
CA LEU A 65 0.40 -2.27 17.85
C LEU A 65 0.88 -0.81 17.86
N CYS A 66 0.81 -0.12 16.72
CA CYS A 66 1.30 1.26 16.61
C CYS A 66 0.21 2.30 16.85
N SER A 67 -1.03 2.03 16.46
CA SER A 67 -2.14 2.98 16.56
C SER A 67 -2.93 2.74 17.84
N VAL A 68 -3.54 1.56 17.99
CA VAL A 68 -4.45 1.28 19.12
C VAL A 68 -3.71 1.23 20.45
N LEU A 69 -2.60 0.48 20.52
CA LEU A 69 -1.83 0.34 21.76
C LEU A 69 -1.19 1.67 22.20
N ALA A 70 -0.82 2.53 21.26
CA ALA A 70 -0.21 3.82 21.55
C ALA A 70 -1.23 4.97 21.69
N GLU A 71 -2.54 4.68 21.67
CA GLU A 71 -3.62 5.67 21.68
C GLU A 71 -3.53 6.72 20.54
N GLY A 72 -3.04 6.30 19.37
CA GLY A 72 -2.90 7.10 18.16
C GLY A 72 -4.09 7.02 17.20
N LEU A 73 -3.98 7.71 16.05
CA LEU A 73 -4.96 7.66 14.96
C LEU A 73 -4.94 6.30 14.25
N ILE A 74 -6.11 5.76 13.92
CA ILE A 74 -6.26 4.40 13.41
C ILE A 74 -6.35 4.40 11.88
N SER A 75 -5.51 3.61 11.21
CA SER A 75 -5.58 3.31 9.76
C SER A 75 -6.11 4.44 8.85
N LYS A 76 -7.42 4.47 8.58
CA LYS A 76 -8.06 5.44 7.66
C LYS A 76 -8.04 6.88 8.18
N ASP A 77 -7.91 7.06 9.48
CA ASP A 77 -7.86 8.37 10.13
C ASP A 77 -6.44 8.96 10.12
N ILE A 78 -5.44 8.20 9.66
CA ILE A 78 -4.07 8.67 9.51
C ILE A 78 -3.99 9.65 8.33
N LEU A 79 -3.42 10.83 8.57
CA LEU A 79 -3.28 11.86 7.56
C LEU A 79 -2.36 11.40 6.41
N PRO A 80 -2.75 11.62 5.14
CA PRO A 80 -1.90 11.28 4.01
C PRO A 80 -0.67 12.19 3.97
N MET A 81 0.48 11.60 3.63
CA MET A 81 1.75 12.36 3.48
C MET A 81 1.67 13.42 2.37
N TYR A 82 0.95 13.13 1.29
CA TYR A 82 0.76 14.04 0.16
C TYR A 82 -0.73 14.22 -0.08
N THR A 83 -1.20 15.46 -0.10
CA THR A 83 -2.49 15.75 -0.73
C THR A 83 -2.33 15.50 -2.23
N SER A 84 -3.18 14.63 -2.78
CA SER A 84 -3.32 14.53 -4.25
C SER A 84 -4.18 15.67 -4.76
#